data_AF-A0A7W0H1J7-F1
#
_entry.id   AF-A0A7W0H1J7-F1
#
_cell.length_a   1.000
_cell.length_b   1.000
_cell.length_c   1.000
_cell.angle_alpha   90.00
_cell.angle_beta   90.00
_cell.angle_gamma   90.00
#
_symmetry.space_group_name_H-M   'P 1'
#
loop_
_entity.id
_entity.type
_entity.pdbx_description
1 polymer ?
#
loop_
_entity_poly.entity_id
_entity_poly.type
_entity_poly.pdbx_seq_one_letter_code
_entity_poly.pdbx_strand_id
1 'polypeptide(L)'
;MRRLMLCLALTLPLLPAAQAEAKKVVSAKVCGPSDCRTVKDRDALGALSEGGPPTNPPAEDTGWYEVRMTVEVDRGHHDTFPLAIVPSAGLMRGGDSAEGYTWMPVSNAAVRRFSAVTRGLVPFPASALEGVDGAGHPQVRVDEVVLPPDEAAPAGGASPLPWIAGGVALLAAALALIRHHRRRGGPAPRPAEG
;
A
#
# COMPACT_ATOMS: atom_id res chain seq x y z
N MET A 1 -7.96 2.13 -52.31
CA MET A 1 -7.55 3.05 -51.23
C MET A 1 -8.48 3.01 -50.00
N ARG A 2 -9.00 1.83 -49.61
CA ARG A 2 -9.98 1.69 -48.50
C ARG A 2 -9.50 0.75 -47.38
N ARG A 3 -8.24 0.30 -47.48
CA ARG A 3 -7.56 -0.58 -46.52
C ARG A 3 -6.60 0.16 -45.58
N LEU A 4 -6.33 1.44 -45.84
CA LEU A 4 -5.50 2.30 -44.98
C LEU A 4 -6.29 2.97 -43.85
N MET A 5 -7.63 2.92 -43.88
CA MET A 5 -8.48 3.50 -42.83
C MET A 5 -8.82 2.53 -41.68
N LEU A 6 -8.37 1.28 -41.72
CA LEU A 6 -8.65 0.30 -40.67
C LEU A 6 -7.58 0.24 -39.57
N CYS A 7 -6.46 0.96 -39.71
CA CYS A 7 -5.40 0.97 -38.70
C CYS A 7 -5.59 2.03 -37.60
N LEU A 8 -6.62 2.88 -37.68
CA LEU A 8 -6.81 4.02 -36.77
C LEU A 8 -7.77 3.76 -35.60
N ALA A 9 -8.34 2.55 -35.48
CA ALA A 9 -9.35 2.22 -34.46
C ALA A 9 -8.80 1.36 -33.30
N LEU A 10 -7.48 1.26 -33.17
CA LEU A 10 -6.79 0.53 -32.09
C LEU A 10 -6.05 1.47 -31.13
N THR A 11 -6.41 2.75 -31.11
CA THR A 11 -6.10 3.64 -29.98
C THR A 11 -7.07 3.33 -28.85
N LEU A 12 -6.90 2.16 -28.24
CA LEU A 12 -7.40 1.89 -26.89
C LEU A 12 -6.96 3.09 -26.04
N PRO A 13 -7.86 3.81 -25.34
CA PRO A 13 -7.38 4.72 -24.32
C PRO A 13 -6.69 3.82 -23.29
N LEU A 14 -5.36 3.83 -23.27
CA LEU A 14 -4.62 3.54 -22.05
C LEU A 14 -5.11 4.60 -21.08
N LEU A 15 -6.17 4.29 -20.33
CA LEU A 15 -6.45 5.04 -19.12
C LEU A 15 -5.12 5.02 -18.35
N PRO A 16 -4.57 6.18 -17.96
CA PRO A 16 -3.46 6.16 -17.06
C PRO A 16 -3.94 5.37 -15.85
N ALA A 17 -3.30 4.23 -15.59
CA ALA A 17 -3.42 3.59 -14.30
C ALA A 17 -3.18 4.71 -13.29
N ALA A 18 -4.21 5.07 -12.52
CA ALA A 18 -4.08 6.07 -11.48
C ALA A 18 -2.82 5.68 -10.72
N GLN A 19 -1.81 6.54 -10.75
CA GLN A 19 -0.60 6.28 -9.99
C GLN A 19 -1.07 6.23 -8.55
N ALA A 20 -1.16 5.02 -8.00
CA ALA A 20 -1.23 4.84 -6.57
C ALA A 20 0.07 5.43 -6.06
N GLU A 21 0.03 6.70 -5.65
CA GLU A 21 1.10 7.36 -4.91
C GLU A 21 1.38 6.46 -3.72
N ALA A 22 2.43 5.65 -3.84
CA ALA A 22 2.77 4.70 -2.80
C ALA A 22 3.14 5.50 -1.55
N LYS A 23 2.47 5.20 -0.42
CA LYS A 23 2.74 5.84 0.88
C LYS A 23 4.23 5.89 1.13
N LYS A 24 4.79 7.09 1.20
CA LYS A 24 6.23 7.29 1.25
C LYS A 24 6.67 7.42 2.70
N VAL A 25 7.46 6.48 3.18
CA VAL A 25 8.08 6.59 4.51
C VAL A 25 9.02 7.80 4.52
N VAL A 26 8.75 8.82 5.34
CA VAL A 26 9.53 10.08 5.39
C VAL A 26 10.46 10.16 6.59
N SER A 27 10.15 9.48 7.68
CA SER A 27 11.03 9.37 8.85
C SER A 27 10.67 8.19 9.72
N ALA A 28 11.62 7.75 10.54
CA ALA A 28 11.38 6.79 11.62
C ALA A 28 12.02 7.30 12.90
N LYS A 29 11.35 7.14 14.04
CA LYS A 29 11.92 7.41 15.37
C LYS A 29 12.04 6.09 16.13
N VAL A 30 13.26 5.69 16.45
CA VAL A 30 13.58 4.44 17.15
C VAL A 30 13.91 4.75 18.60
N CYS A 31 13.17 4.18 19.54
CA CYS A 31 13.24 4.50 20.96
C CYS A 31 13.57 3.28 21.81
N GLY A 32 14.42 3.50 22.81
CA GLY A 32 14.45 2.71 24.04
C GLY A 32 13.74 3.47 25.17
N PRO A 33 13.82 3.01 26.43
CA PRO A 33 13.11 3.62 27.56
C PRO A 33 13.50 5.08 27.83
N SER A 34 14.76 5.46 27.56
CA SER A 34 15.32 6.76 27.97
C SER A 34 15.72 7.66 26.82
N ASP A 35 15.92 7.11 25.62
CA ASP A 35 16.49 7.85 24.50
C ASP A 35 15.94 7.33 23.17
N CYS A 36 15.92 8.20 22.17
CA CYS A 36 15.40 7.94 20.85
C CYS A 36 16.30 8.50 19.77
N ARG A 37 16.34 7.83 18.61
CA ARG A 37 17.05 8.30 17.41
C ARG A 37 16.11 8.47 16.24
N THR A 38 16.27 9.57 15.54
CA THR A 38 15.51 9.86 14.32
C THR A 38 16.31 9.45 13.09
N VAL A 39 15.68 8.69 12.21
CA VAL A 39 16.20 8.27 10.91
C VAL A 39 15.43 9.02 9.83
N LYS A 40 16.17 9.66 8.92
CA LYS A 40 15.63 10.34 7.71
C LYS A 40 16.31 9.89 6.43
N ASP A 41 17.39 9.12 6.54
CA ASP A 41 18.12 8.57 5.41
C ASP A 41 17.23 7.62 4.61
N ARG A 42 17.17 7.81 3.29
CA ARG A 42 16.20 7.11 2.43
C ARG A 42 16.43 5.61 2.38
N ASP A 43 17.69 5.20 2.29
CA ASP A 43 18.06 3.79 2.20
C ASP A 43 17.84 3.08 3.53
N ALA A 44 18.17 3.76 4.64
CA ALA A 44 17.83 3.28 5.96
C ALA A 44 16.30 3.11 6.09
N LEU A 45 15.51 4.13 5.78
CA LEU A 45 14.05 4.08 5.89
C LEU A 45 13.43 2.93 5.08
N GLY A 46 13.90 2.69 3.85
CA GLY A 46 13.44 1.55 3.04
C GLY A 46 13.66 0.22 3.75
N ALA A 47 14.85 0.03 4.33
CA ALA A 47 15.14 -1.19 5.09
C ALA A 47 14.31 -1.32 6.38
N LEU A 48 13.90 -0.22 7.01
CA LEU A 48 13.07 -0.25 8.23
C LEU A 48 11.58 -0.53 7.94
N SER A 49 11.13 -0.36 6.70
CA SER A 49 9.72 -0.48 6.31
C SER A 49 9.31 -1.83 5.71
N GLU A 50 10.26 -2.73 5.50
CA GLU A 50 10.03 -4.01 4.82
C GLU A 50 10.02 -5.19 5.81
N GLY A 51 8.85 -5.77 6.01
CA GLY A 51 8.66 -7.06 6.68
C GLY A 51 8.37 -8.19 5.68
N GLY A 52 8.79 -9.40 6.01
CA GLY A 52 8.44 -10.62 5.29
C GLY A 52 7.05 -11.15 5.65
N PRO A 53 6.69 -12.38 5.22
CA PRO A 53 5.41 -12.99 5.55
C PRO A 53 5.27 -13.22 7.07
N PRO A 54 4.04 -13.32 7.60
CA PRO A 54 3.79 -13.58 9.02
C PRO A 54 4.56 -14.80 9.54
N THR A 55 5.09 -14.68 10.76
CA THR A 55 5.84 -15.73 11.45
C THR A 55 5.46 -15.80 12.94
N ASN A 56 6.03 -16.77 13.65
CA ASN A 56 5.89 -16.90 15.10
C ASN A 56 6.65 -15.78 15.85
N PRO A 57 6.26 -15.45 17.09
CA PRO A 57 7.04 -14.57 17.97
C PRO A 57 8.47 -15.09 18.21
N PRO A 58 9.39 -14.22 18.68
CA PRO A 58 10.68 -14.68 19.18
C PRO A 58 10.52 -15.79 20.23
N ALA A 59 11.34 -16.85 20.15
CA ALA A 59 11.30 -17.96 21.09
C ALA A 59 11.90 -17.61 22.47
N GLU A 60 12.72 -16.57 22.52
CA GLU A 60 13.39 -16.08 23.74
C GLU A 60 12.83 -14.71 24.13
N ASP A 61 12.79 -14.48 25.45
CA ASP A 61 12.47 -13.18 26.05
C ASP A 61 13.55 -12.15 25.72
N THR A 62 13.44 -11.57 24.54
CA THR A 62 14.41 -10.65 23.96
C THR A 62 13.92 -9.22 24.09
N GLY A 63 14.85 -8.32 24.43
CA GLY A 63 14.54 -6.89 24.50
C GLY A 63 14.16 -6.33 23.12
N TRP A 64 13.36 -5.27 23.12
CA TRP A 64 12.79 -4.68 21.91
C TRP A 64 12.95 -3.15 21.89
N TYR A 65 12.72 -2.56 20.72
CA TYR A 65 12.70 -1.10 20.55
C TYR A 65 11.40 -0.67 19.87
N GLU A 66 10.84 0.45 20.32
CA GLU A 66 9.69 1.09 19.67
C GLU A 66 10.17 1.84 18.44
N VAL A 67 9.49 1.68 17.31
CA VAL A 67 9.72 2.42 16.08
C VAL A 67 8.44 3.14 15.70
N ARG A 68 8.47 4.46 15.66
CA ARG A 68 7.39 5.26 15.09
C ARG A 68 7.72 5.58 13.65
N MET A 69 7.00 4.95 12.74
CA MET A 69 7.16 5.13 11.31
C MET A 69 6.22 6.23 10.83
N THR A 70 6.77 7.28 10.22
CA THR A 70 5.98 8.36 9.62
C THR A 70 5.97 8.19 8.11
N VAL A 71 4.79 8.13 7.53
CA VAL A 71 4.55 8.06 6.09
C VAL A 71 3.83 9.32 5.62
N GLU A 72 4.20 9.80 4.44
CA GLU A 72 3.40 10.77 3.68
C GLU A 72 2.32 10.00 2.93
N VAL A 73 1.06 10.34 3.21
CA VAL A 73 -0.13 9.71 2.60
C VAL A 73 -0.69 10.58 1.47
N ASP A 74 -0.61 11.90 1.62
CA ASP A 74 -0.93 12.92 0.61
C ASP A 74 0.05 14.09 0.75
N ARG A 75 0.10 15.01 -0.22
CA ARG A 75 1.05 16.14 -0.19
C ARG A 75 0.93 16.95 1.10
N GLY A 76 1.92 16.81 1.97
CA GLY A 76 1.97 17.49 3.27
C GLY A 76 1.09 16.88 4.36
N HIS A 77 0.38 15.77 4.10
CA HIS A 77 -0.33 15.01 5.13
C HIS A 77 0.47 13.77 5.51
N HIS A 78 0.76 13.63 6.81
CA HIS A 78 1.55 12.54 7.34
C HIS A 78 0.72 11.70 8.30
N ASP A 79 0.94 10.39 8.24
CA ASP A 79 0.43 9.43 9.20
C ASP A 79 1.63 8.81 9.95
N THR A 80 1.43 8.45 11.22
CA THR A 80 2.48 7.85 12.04
C THR A 80 1.93 6.65 12.79
N PHE A 81 2.57 5.49 12.61
CA PHE A 81 2.17 4.25 13.25
C PHE A 81 3.36 3.60 13.98
N PRO A 82 3.11 2.91 15.10
CA PRO A 82 4.16 2.24 15.85
C PRO A 82 4.41 0.82 15.35
N LEU A 83 5.64 0.38 15.55
CA LEU A 83 6.14 -0.96 15.28
C LEU A 83 7.11 -1.35 16.40
N ALA A 84 7.20 -2.63 16.75
CA ALA A 84 8.27 -3.12 17.61
C ALA A 84 9.35 -3.78 16.74
N ILE A 85 10.62 -3.59 17.07
CA ILE A 85 11.73 -4.32 16.45
C ILE A 85 12.51 -5.10 17.50
N VAL A 86 12.95 -6.30 17.12
CA VAL A 86 13.78 -7.18 17.94
C VAL A 86 15.02 -7.57 17.12
N PRO A 87 16.07 -6.71 17.09
CA PRO A 87 17.21 -6.90 16.20
C PRO A 87 17.94 -8.23 16.43
N SER A 88 18.01 -8.72 17.67
CA SER A 88 18.63 -10.00 18.02
C SER A 88 17.89 -11.21 17.45
N ALA A 89 16.57 -11.11 17.29
CA ALA A 89 15.73 -12.15 16.69
C ALA A 89 15.55 -11.95 15.17
N GLY A 90 15.95 -10.81 14.62
CA GLY A 90 15.71 -10.47 13.22
C GLY A 90 14.22 -10.32 12.89
N LEU A 91 13.43 -9.87 13.87
CA LEU A 91 11.97 -9.75 13.74
C LEU A 91 11.49 -8.31 13.96
N MET A 92 10.33 -8.01 13.40
CA MET A 92 9.52 -6.86 13.74
C MET A 92 8.07 -7.28 14.01
N ARG A 93 7.35 -6.47 14.79
CA ARG A 93 5.91 -6.64 15.06
C ARG A 93 5.18 -5.39 14.62
N GLY A 94 4.18 -5.55 13.76
CA GLY A 94 3.22 -4.50 13.43
C GLY A 94 1.81 -4.86 13.91
N GLY A 95 0.87 -3.95 13.69
CA GLY A 95 -0.52 -4.08 14.10
C GLY A 95 -0.82 -3.40 15.43
N ASP A 96 -2.09 -3.44 15.81
CA ASP A 96 -2.63 -2.80 17.00
C ASP A 96 -3.55 -3.76 17.78
N SER A 97 -4.18 -3.25 18.84
CA SER A 97 -5.04 -4.06 19.71
C SER A 97 -6.39 -4.41 19.08
N ALA A 98 -6.84 -3.67 18.07
CA ALA A 98 -8.11 -3.87 17.39
C ALA A 98 -7.99 -4.92 16.27
N GLU A 99 -6.90 -4.88 15.49
CA GLU A 99 -6.67 -5.81 14.37
C GLU A 99 -5.76 -6.99 14.75
N GLY A 100 -5.08 -6.90 15.88
CA GLY A 100 -4.12 -7.88 16.35
C GLY A 100 -2.69 -7.59 15.87
N TYR A 101 -1.73 -8.27 16.51
CA TYR A 101 -0.31 -8.07 16.22
C TYR A 101 0.23 -9.18 15.31
N THR A 102 1.05 -8.77 14.34
CA THR A 102 1.71 -9.70 13.41
C THR A 102 3.22 -9.58 13.50
N TRP A 103 3.88 -10.71 13.73
CA TRP A 103 5.33 -10.82 13.65
C TRP A 103 5.77 -11.09 12.23
N MET A 104 6.84 -10.43 11.81
CA MET A 104 7.41 -10.55 10.47
C MET A 104 8.94 -10.65 10.58
N PRO A 105 9.60 -11.53 9.81
CA PRO A 105 11.04 -11.49 9.69
C PRO A 105 11.45 -10.26 8.88
N VAL A 106 12.60 -9.69 9.20
CA VAL A 106 13.18 -8.59 8.44
C VAL A 106 14.42 -9.05 7.68
N SER A 107 14.76 -8.37 6.60
CA SER A 107 15.95 -8.73 5.81
C SER A 107 17.24 -8.56 6.62
N ASN A 108 18.30 -9.29 6.26
CA ASN A 108 19.63 -9.11 6.89
C ASN A 108 20.15 -7.66 6.75
N ALA A 109 19.75 -6.94 5.70
CA ALA A 109 20.07 -5.53 5.55
C ALA A 109 19.35 -4.68 6.60
N ALA A 110 18.06 -4.93 6.83
CA ALA A 110 17.28 -4.29 7.88
C ALA A 110 17.86 -4.56 9.27
N VAL A 111 18.21 -5.81 9.60
CA VAL A 111 18.87 -6.15 10.88
C VAL A 111 20.13 -5.31 11.11
N ARG A 112 21.00 -5.18 10.10
CA ARG A 112 22.21 -4.36 10.22
C ARG A 112 21.89 -2.89 10.47
N ARG A 113 20.84 -2.35 9.83
CA ARG A 113 20.40 -0.97 10.02
C ARG A 113 19.77 -0.77 11.40
N PHE A 114 18.90 -1.67 11.84
CA PHE A 114 18.33 -1.68 13.18
C PHE A 114 19.41 -1.73 14.25
N SER A 115 20.39 -2.63 14.13
CA SER A 115 21.51 -2.72 15.07
C SER A 115 22.41 -1.47 15.06
N ALA A 116 22.57 -0.80 13.91
CA ALA A 116 23.31 0.44 13.83
C ALA A 116 22.57 1.60 14.54
N VAL A 117 21.27 1.78 14.26
CA VAL A 117 20.48 2.86 14.88
C VAL A 117 20.28 2.62 16.39
N THR A 118 20.15 1.38 16.83
CA THR A 118 19.96 1.05 18.25
C THR A 118 21.27 0.96 19.06
N ARG A 119 22.44 1.11 18.42
CA ARG A 119 23.73 1.00 19.11
C ARG A 119 23.85 1.99 20.27
N GLY A 120 23.93 1.49 21.50
CA GLY A 120 24.02 2.32 22.70
C GLY A 120 22.66 2.79 23.24
N LEU A 121 21.55 2.40 22.61
CA LEU A 121 20.23 2.47 23.23
C LEU A 121 20.04 1.24 24.11
N VAL A 122 19.35 1.42 25.25
CA VAL A 122 18.89 0.31 26.08
C VAL A 122 17.57 -0.20 25.49
N PRO A 123 17.38 -1.51 25.24
CA PRO A 123 16.10 -2.03 24.80
C PRO A 123 15.07 -2.02 25.93
N PHE A 124 13.79 -1.94 25.58
CA PHE A 124 12.71 -2.29 26.49
C PHE A 124 12.77 -3.77 26.86
N PRO A 125 12.38 -4.16 28.09
CA PRO A 125 12.29 -5.57 28.45
C PRO A 125 11.17 -6.26 27.66
N ALA A 126 11.33 -7.55 27.37
CA ALA A 126 10.33 -8.36 26.65
C ALA A 126 8.94 -8.31 27.32
N SER A 127 8.90 -8.29 28.65
CA SER A 127 7.66 -8.21 29.43
C SER A 127 6.89 -6.89 29.26
N ALA A 128 7.53 -5.84 28.74
CA ALA A 128 6.87 -4.56 28.46
C ALA A 128 6.27 -4.49 27.05
N LEU A 129 6.33 -5.59 26.28
CA LEU A 129 5.88 -5.64 24.89
C LEU A 129 4.34 -5.77 24.80
N GLU A 130 3.61 -4.80 25.35
CA GLU A 130 2.18 -4.61 25.14
C GLU A 130 1.95 -3.43 24.21
N GLY A 131 1.17 -3.65 23.17
CA GLY A 131 0.56 -2.64 22.31
C GLY A 131 1.37 -1.54 21.64
N VAL A 132 2.69 -1.43 21.84
CA VAL A 132 3.66 -0.54 21.15
C VAL A 132 3.34 0.97 21.19
N ASP A 133 2.11 1.36 21.52
CA ASP A 133 1.64 2.70 21.76
C ASP A 133 2.15 3.18 23.13
N GLY A 134 3.32 3.82 23.14
CA GLY A 134 3.80 4.55 24.31
C GLY A 134 4.44 3.65 25.38
N ALA A 135 5.42 2.85 24.98
CA ALA A 135 6.36 2.27 25.93
C ALA A 135 7.17 3.41 26.59
N GLY A 136 6.63 3.96 27.68
CA GLY A 136 7.29 4.99 28.50
C GLY A 136 7.25 6.42 27.95
N HIS A 137 6.34 6.77 27.02
CA HIS A 137 6.13 8.17 26.64
C HIS A 137 4.84 8.71 27.26
N PRO A 138 4.82 9.95 27.79
CA PRO A 138 3.59 10.55 28.27
C PRO A 138 2.59 10.56 27.12
N GLN A 139 1.45 9.88 27.33
CA GLN A 139 0.28 9.95 26.47
C GLN A 139 -0.01 11.43 26.23
N VAL A 140 0.19 11.90 25.00
CA VAL A 140 -0.28 13.24 24.61
C VAL A 140 -1.80 13.18 24.72
N ARG A 141 -2.35 13.73 25.80
CA ARG A 141 -3.78 13.93 25.92
C ARG A 141 -4.13 15.02 24.92
N VAL A 142 -4.86 14.63 23.89
CA VAL A 142 -5.54 15.58 23.02
C VAL A 142 -6.77 16.03 23.80
N ASP A 143 -6.70 17.21 24.42
CA ASP A 143 -7.81 17.76 25.21
C ASP A 143 -9.00 18.14 24.31
N GLU A 144 -8.79 18.34 23.01
CA GLU A 144 -9.85 18.63 22.06
C GLU A 144 -9.50 18.12 20.66
N VAL A 145 -10.28 17.16 20.18
CA VAL A 145 -10.27 16.73 18.79
C VAL A 145 -11.10 17.74 18.01
N VAL A 146 -10.45 18.66 17.30
CA VAL A 146 -11.14 19.49 16.31
C VAL A 146 -11.49 18.59 15.13
N LEU A 147 -12.71 18.07 15.13
CA LEU A 147 -13.24 17.34 13.99
C LEU A 147 -13.35 18.32 12.81
N PRO A 148 -12.88 17.94 11.60
CA PRO A 148 -13.25 18.69 10.41
C PRO A 148 -14.77 18.77 10.31
N PRO A 149 -15.33 19.88 9.81
CA PRO A 149 -16.77 20.01 9.63
C PRO A 149 -17.28 18.81 8.83
N ASP A 150 -18.39 18.21 9.29
CA ASP A 150 -19.03 17.05 8.66
C ASP A 150 -19.06 17.24 7.14
N GLU A 151 -18.18 16.54 6.43
CA GLU A 151 -18.34 16.37 5.00
C GLU A 151 -19.70 15.69 4.83
N ALA A 152 -20.56 16.37 4.08
CA ALA A 152 -21.88 15.90 3.73
C ALA A 152 -21.84 14.42 3.35
N ALA A 153 -22.83 13.69 3.86
CA ALA A 153 -23.21 12.30 3.60
C ALA A 153 -22.44 11.58 2.48
N PRO A 154 -22.06 10.30 2.66
CA PRO A 154 -21.30 9.55 1.66
C PRO A 154 -21.96 9.70 0.31
N ALA A 155 -21.29 10.42 -0.60
CA ALA A 155 -21.60 10.38 -2.01
C ALA A 155 -21.49 8.91 -2.39
N GLY A 156 -22.67 8.30 -2.59
CA GLY A 156 -22.84 6.86 -2.69
C GLY A 156 -21.78 6.28 -3.60
N GLY A 157 -21.10 5.24 -3.10
CA GLY A 157 -20.16 4.45 -3.88
C GLY A 157 -20.81 4.16 -5.22
N ALA A 158 -20.32 4.84 -6.26
CA ALA A 158 -20.82 4.66 -7.61
C ALA A 158 -20.56 3.20 -7.92
N SER A 159 -21.63 2.39 -7.88
CA SER A 159 -21.56 0.99 -8.27
C SER A 159 -20.84 0.96 -9.61
N PRO A 160 -19.80 0.13 -9.83
CA PRO A 160 -19.10 0.08 -11.11
C PRO A 160 -19.98 -0.46 -12.25
N LEU A 161 -21.19 -0.91 -11.93
CA LEU A 161 -22.18 -1.50 -12.81
C LEU A 161 -22.56 -0.67 -14.05
N PRO A 162 -22.73 0.67 -14.02
CA PRO A 162 -23.03 1.45 -15.23
C PRO A 162 -21.84 1.47 -16.20
N TRP A 163 -20.61 1.49 -15.69
CA TRP A 163 -19.39 1.45 -16.53
C TRP A 163 -19.18 0.07 -17.15
N ILE A 164 -19.40 -0.99 -16.36
CA ILE A 164 -19.37 -2.37 -16.84
C ILE A 164 -20.49 -2.62 -17.86
N ALA A 165 -21.71 -2.18 -17.58
CA ALA A 165 -22.85 -2.32 -18.49
C ALA A 165 -22.64 -1.53 -19.79
N GLY A 166 -22.09 -0.32 -19.71
CA GLY A 166 -21.70 0.48 -20.88
C GLY A 166 -20.65 -0.21 -21.75
N GLY A 167 -19.63 -0.81 -21.13
CA GLY A 167 -18.62 -1.60 -21.82
C GLY A 167 -19.20 -2.83 -22.55
N VAL A 168 -20.09 -3.57 -21.89
CA VAL A 168 -20.76 -4.75 -22.48
C VAL A 168 -21.67 -4.35 -23.65
N ALA A 169 -22.44 -3.26 -23.52
CA ALA A 169 -23.33 -2.78 -24.58
C ALA A 169 -22.55 -2.35 -25.84
N LEU A 170 -21.43 -1.65 -25.66
CA LEU A 170 -20.54 -1.26 -26.76
C LEU A 170 -19.93 -2.49 -27.46
N LEU A 171 -19.51 -3.50 -26.69
CA LEU A 171 -18.95 -4.74 -27.24
C LEU A 171 -20.00 -5.51 -28.06
N ALA A 172 -21.24 -5.59 -27.56
CA ALA A 172 -22.35 -6.24 -28.25
C ALA A 172 -22.75 -5.51 -29.54
N ALA A 173 -22.78 -4.18 -29.52
CA ALA A 173 -23.06 -3.37 -30.72
C ALA A 173 -21.97 -3.53 -31.79
N ALA A 174 -20.69 -3.55 -31.38
CA ALA A 174 -19.57 -3.81 -32.28
C ALA A 174 -19.66 -5.21 -32.92
N LEU A 175 -19.97 -6.24 -32.13
CA LEU A 175 -20.17 -7.60 -32.63
C LEU A 175 -21.35 -7.70 -33.61
N ALA A 176 -22.46 -7.01 -33.32
CA ALA A 176 -23.63 -6.97 -34.19
C ALA A 176 -23.33 -6.30 -35.54
N LEU A 177 -22.59 -5.19 -35.53
CA LEU A 177 -22.15 -4.49 -36.75
C LEU A 177 -21.20 -5.35 -37.59
N ILE A 178 -20.23 -6.04 -36.97
CA ILE A 178 -19.32 -6.96 -37.67
C ILE A 178 -20.11 -8.10 -38.32
N ARG A 179 -21.10 -8.66 -37.61
CA ARG A 179 -21.94 -9.75 -38.13
C ARG A 179 -22.83 -9.28 -39.28
N HIS A 180 -23.36 -8.07 -39.20
CA HIS A 180 -24.16 -7.44 -40.27
C HIS A 180 -23.35 -7.17 -41.53
N HIS A 181 -22.14 -6.64 -41.38
CA HIS A 181 -21.24 -6.40 -42.51
C HIS A 181 -20.77 -7.71 -43.16
N ARG A 182 -20.51 -8.76 -42.38
CA ARG A 182 -20.20 -10.10 -42.91
C ARG A 182 -21.36 -10.72 -43.67
N ARG A 183 -22.60 -10.51 -43.23
CA ARG A 183 -23.80 -10.98 -43.95
C ARG A 183 -24.08 -10.20 -45.23
N ARG A 184 -23.79 -8.90 -45.25
CA ARG A 184 -23.94 -8.05 -46.46
C ARG A 184 -22.82 -8.23 -47.48
N GLY A 185 -21.67 -8.81 -47.08
CA GLY A 185 -20.54 -9.13 -47.95
C GLY A 185 -20.56 -10.56 -48.51
N GLY A 186 -21.75 -11.11 -48.81
CA GLY A 186 -21.86 -12.44 -49.44
C GLY A 186 -21.07 -12.51 -50.77
N PRO A 187 -20.53 -13.69 -51.14
CA PRO A 187 -19.70 -13.82 -52.34
C PRO A 187 -20.49 -13.43 -53.58
N ALA A 188 -19.89 -12.64 -54.46
CA ALA A 188 -20.47 -12.32 -55.77
C ALA A 188 -20.74 -13.61 -56.57
N PRO A 189 -21.86 -13.73 -57.29
CA PRO A 189 -22.14 -14.90 -58.10
C PRO A 189 -21.06 -15.04 -59.19
N ARG A 190 -20.56 -16.27 -59.38
CA ARG A 190 -19.67 -16.62 -60.49
C ARG A 190 -20.39 -16.33 -61.81
N PRO A 191 -19.76 -15.65 -62.78
CA PRO A 191 -20.33 -15.55 -64.13
C PRO A 191 -20.40 -16.96 -64.73
N ALA A 192 -21.55 -17.28 -65.33
CA ALA A 192 -21.75 -18.52 -66.06
C ALA A 192 -20.85 -18.52 -67.31
N GLU A 193 -20.06 -19.58 -67.46
CA GLU A 193 -19.32 -19.87 -68.69
C GLU A 193 -20.31 -20.26 -69.79
N GLY A 194 -20.16 -19.63 -70.96
CA GLY A 194 -20.81 -19.96 -72.23
C GLY A 194 -19.78 -19.88 -73.34
#